data_AF-A0A818KUN7-F1
#
_entry.id   AF-A0A818KUN7-F1
#
_cell.length_a   1.000
_cell.length_b   1.000
_cell.length_c   1.000
_cell.angle_alpha   90.00
_cell.angle_beta   90.00
_cell.angle_gamma   90.00
#
_symmetry.space_group_name_H-M   'P 1'
#
loop_
_entity.id
_entity.type
_entity.pdbx_description
1 polymer ?
#
loop_
_entity_poly.entity_id
_entity_poly.type
_entity_poly.pdbx_seq_one_letter_code
_entity_poly.pdbx_strand_id
1 'polypeptide(L)'
;MPNIPANARWLQNGETVAAGNGRGNATNQLYYPYGLFVADNQTVIIADNGNHRIVEWKIGDTKRQVIAGGHDEGNRLDQLKRPTDELIDKETDTSNIRDSGNQRVTRWSRAIGTTHGEIILDNIDCFGLAIDDERFLYISDAEKDEVRRYKMGDTNGTLVAGGHGKGDGLNQLNFPTYIFIASQQSVYVSDEHNHRVMKWNNGATEGIIVAGGQGQGQSPTQLSYPEGLFADTLDAIYVADYGNHRVMRWLKGATQGTVIVGGNGQGLAPNQNISVSDVLAHRAGLPCIDQQLTVEDVLDWGRMTSLLAEQKPYWEPGSTHGYHAHTIGILVGELIQRVDPQHRSYSRFVRDELDPEFYVGVSCSRASSCTRAGSCCSRATSCCTRAGSCCSRASSCCTLAGSCYSRATSCCTRAGSCCTRADSCCSRASSCCTHAGSCLRTSSHTW
;
A
#
# COMPACT_ATOMS: atom_id res chain seq x y z
N MET A 1 10.45 7.56 18.88
CA MET A 1 9.19 7.99 18.20
C MET A 1 8.10 6.94 18.46
N PRO A 2 6.79 7.21 18.25
CA PRO A 2 5.77 6.16 18.37
C PRO A 2 5.96 5.08 17.30
N ASN A 3 5.76 3.82 17.69
CA ASN A 3 5.84 2.64 16.83
C ASN A 3 4.78 2.72 15.72
N ILE A 4 5.18 2.67 14.45
CA ILE A 4 4.26 2.79 13.31
C ILE A 4 3.39 1.53 13.24
N PRO A 5 2.04 1.63 13.27
CA PRO A 5 1.16 0.45 13.25
C PRO A 5 1.39 -0.46 12.04
N ALA A 6 1.25 -1.77 12.23
CA ALA A 6 1.09 -2.69 11.09
C ALA A 6 -0.19 -2.31 10.32
N ASN A 7 -0.16 -2.32 8.99
CA ASN A 7 -1.27 -1.86 8.15
C ASN A 7 -1.79 -0.48 8.57
N ALA A 8 -0.88 0.44 8.91
CA ALA A 8 -1.23 1.85 9.09
C ALA A 8 -1.99 2.30 7.84
N ARG A 9 -3.28 2.64 8.01
CA ARG A 9 -4.11 3.19 6.93
C ARG A 9 -3.58 4.57 6.58
N TRP A 10 -2.57 4.62 5.72
CA TRP A 10 -2.35 5.77 4.87
C TRP A 10 -3.66 5.97 4.12
N LEU A 11 -4.39 7.03 4.49
CA LEU A 11 -5.63 7.37 3.80
C LEU A 11 -5.28 7.53 2.32
N GLN A 12 -6.15 7.03 1.45
CA GLN A 12 -5.97 7.06 0.00
C GLN A 12 -5.78 8.49 -0.54
N ASN A 13 -6.17 9.48 0.27
CA ASN A 13 -5.91 10.90 0.16
C ASN A 13 -4.46 11.27 0.59
N GLY A 14 -3.45 10.54 0.11
CA GLY A 14 -2.06 10.99 0.24
C GLY A 14 -1.89 12.30 -0.52
N GLU A 15 -1.70 13.41 0.18
CA GLU A 15 -1.57 14.72 -0.48
C GLU A 15 -0.25 14.78 -1.24
N THR A 16 -0.31 15.16 -2.51
CA THR A 16 0.88 15.36 -3.34
C THR A 16 1.60 16.63 -2.91
N VAL A 17 2.50 16.49 -1.93
CA VAL A 17 3.25 17.60 -1.33
C VAL A 17 4.30 18.22 -2.26
N ALA A 18 4.69 17.51 -3.31
CA ALA A 18 5.61 17.97 -4.35
C ALA A 18 5.26 17.33 -5.71
N ALA A 19 5.52 18.05 -6.80
CA ALA A 19 5.21 17.66 -8.19
C ALA A 19 3.71 17.50 -8.51
N GLY A 20 3.28 16.32 -8.97
CA GLY A 20 1.87 15.99 -9.26
C GLY A 20 1.35 16.34 -10.67
N ASN A 21 2.09 17.08 -11.50
CA ASN A 21 1.62 17.54 -12.81
C ASN A 21 2.20 16.75 -14.00
N GLY A 22 2.40 15.45 -13.79
CA GLY A 22 3.01 14.53 -14.76
C GLY A 22 4.53 14.63 -14.84
N ARG A 23 5.10 13.81 -15.73
CA ARG A 23 6.53 13.67 -15.95
C ARG A 23 7.03 14.73 -16.94
N GLY A 24 8.06 15.50 -16.57
CA GLY A 24 8.62 16.57 -17.41
C GLY A 24 9.52 17.55 -16.65
N ASN A 25 9.78 18.71 -17.23
CA ASN A 25 10.75 19.70 -16.72
C ASN A 25 10.14 21.03 -16.24
N ALA A 26 8.87 21.33 -16.56
CA ALA A 26 8.16 22.56 -16.17
C ALA A 26 8.10 22.71 -14.64
N THR A 27 7.88 23.93 -14.10
CA THR A 27 8.09 24.31 -12.68
C THR A 27 7.36 23.48 -11.61
N ASN A 28 6.38 22.66 -12.03
CA ASN A 28 5.55 21.79 -11.20
C ASN A 28 5.70 20.27 -11.53
N GLN A 29 6.72 19.88 -12.30
CA GLN A 29 6.98 18.51 -12.78
C GLN A 29 8.34 17.96 -12.32
N LEU A 30 8.51 16.64 -12.37
CA LEU A 30 9.80 15.94 -12.18
C LEU A 30 10.00 14.93 -13.31
N TYR A 31 11.24 14.52 -13.56
CA TYR A 31 11.59 13.56 -14.60
C TYR A 31 12.59 12.54 -14.03
N TYR A 32 12.03 11.40 -13.61
CA TYR A 32 12.73 10.36 -12.82
C TYR A 32 13.34 10.91 -11.51
N PRO A 33 12.53 11.29 -10.51
CA PRO A 33 13.07 11.58 -9.18
C PRO A 33 13.63 10.30 -8.53
N TYR A 34 14.80 10.38 -7.89
CA TYR A 34 15.47 9.25 -7.22
C TYR A 34 15.65 9.56 -5.73
N GLY A 35 16.53 10.51 -5.39
CA GLY A 35 16.75 11.00 -4.04
C GLY A 35 15.58 11.83 -3.49
N LEU A 36 15.38 11.73 -2.18
CA LEU A 36 14.38 12.49 -1.42
C LEU A 36 14.91 12.76 -0.01
N PHE A 37 15.14 14.04 0.30
CA PHE A 37 15.52 14.47 1.65
C PHE A 37 14.42 15.33 2.30
N VAL A 38 13.98 14.95 3.50
CA VAL A 38 13.02 15.73 4.29
C VAL A 38 13.80 16.69 5.20
N ALA A 39 13.90 17.96 4.80
CA ALA A 39 14.71 18.94 5.52
C ALA A 39 14.06 19.35 6.85
N ASP A 40 12.75 19.57 6.84
CA ASP A 40 11.92 19.90 8.00
C ASP A 40 10.46 19.48 7.77
N ASN A 41 9.54 19.93 8.63
CA ASN A 41 8.12 19.58 8.55
C ASN A 41 7.35 20.24 7.39
N GLN A 42 7.99 21.14 6.65
CA GLN A 42 7.40 21.89 5.54
C GLN A 42 8.27 21.89 4.28
N THR A 43 9.44 21.26 4.27
CA THR A 43 10.39 21.34 3.15
C THR A 43 10.92 19.96 2.78
N VAL A 44 10.72 19.58 1.51
CA VAL A 44 11.34 18.41 0.89
C VAL A 44 12.31 18.86 -0.20
N ILE A 45 13.41 18.12 -0.33
CA ILE A 45 14.41 18.28 -1.38
C ILE A 45 14.42 16.97 -2.18
N ILE A 46 14.62 17.08 -3.49
CA ILE A 46 14.51 15.95 -4.42
C ILE A 46 15.61 16.02 -5.49
N ALA A 47 16.36 14.93 -5.67
CA ALA A 47 17.17 14.70 -6.87
C ALA A 47 16.29 14.36 -8.09
N ASP A 48 16.08 15.36 -8.94
CA ASP A 48 15.31 15.28 -10.18
C ASP A 48 16.22 14.75 -11.30
N ASN A 49 16.57 13.45 -11.23
CA ASN A 49 17.68 12.80 -11.94
C ASN A 49 17.80 13.22 -13.41
N GLY A 50 16.76 12.96 -14.21
CA GLY A 50 16.82 13.20 -15.64
C GLY A 50 16.55 14.66 -16.03
N ASN A 51 16.29 15.56 -15.08
CA ASN A 51 16.35 17.01 -15.27
C ASN A 51 17.68 17.60 -14.76
N HIS A 52 18.62 16.78 -14.31
CA HIS A 52 20.02 17.16 -14.01
C HIS A 52 20.12 18.28 -12.96
N ARG A 53 19.30 18.20 -11.92
CA ARG A 53 19.16 19.24 -10.88
C ARG A 53 18.69 18.68 -9.54
N ILE A 54 18.97 19.42 -8.47
CA ILE A 54 18.32 19.26 -7.17
C ILE A 54 17.29 20.38 -6.99
N VAL A 55 16.11 20.01 -6.51
CA VAL A 55 15.00 20.95 -6.31
C VAL A 55 14.51 20.93 -4.86
N GLU A 56 14.25 22.10 -4.32
CA GLU A 56 13.62 22.30 -3.02
C GLU A 56 12.15 22.65 -3.23
N TRP A 57 11.27 22.04 -2.44
CA TRP A 57 9.83 22.21 -2.51
C TRP A 57 9.26 22.39 -1.11
N LYS A 58 8.49 23.46 -0.91
CA LYS A 58 7.78 23.71 0.35
C LYS A 58 6.35 23.18 0.27
N ILE A 59 5.92 22.45 1.28
CA ILE A 59 4.59 21.83 1.33
C ILE A 59 3.52 22.93 1.23
N GLY A 60 2.67 22.83 0.20
CA GLY A 60 1.67 23.84 -0.15
C GLY A 60 2.07 24.80 -1.28
N ASP A 61 3.36 24.90 -1.63
CA ASP A 61 3.80 25.67 -2.80
C ASP A 61 3.48 24.91 -4.10
N THR A 62 3.09 25.68 -5.14
CA THR A 62 2.80 25.14 -6.49
C THR A 62 4.02 25.09 -7.40
N LYS A 63 5.18 25.54 -6.91
CA LYS A 63 6.44 25.67 -7.66
C LYS A 63 7.60 25.33 -6.74
N ARG A 64 8.60 24.65 -7.28
CA ARG A 64 9.89 24.41 -6.62
C ARG A 64 10.88 25.56 -6.83
N GLN A 65 11.92 25.58 -6.01
CA GLN A 65 13.18 26.27 -6.27
C GLN A 65 14.23 25.26 -6.78
N VAL A 66 15.10 25.65 -7.72
CA VAL A 66 16.31 24.87 -8.05
C VAL A 66 17.41 25.33 -7.10
N ILE A 67 18.07 24.38 -6.42
CA ILE A 67 19.13 24.69 -5.44
C ILE A 67 20.52 24.21 -5.88
N ALA A 68 20.60 23.29 -6.85
CA ALA A 68 21.85 22.88 -7.48
C ALA A 68 21.61 22.35 -8.90
N GLY A 69 22.59 22.55 -9.79
CA GLY A 69 22.50 22.18 -11.21
C GLY A 69 21.41 22.96 -11.97
N GLY A 70 20.78 22.32 -12.96
CA GLY A 70 19.74 22.94 -13.79
C GLY A 70 20.23 23.82 -14.94
N HIS A 71 21.56 23.90 -15.16
CA HIS A 71 22.20 24.56 -16.30
C HIS A 71 22.58 23.56 -17.41
N ASP A 72 21.58 22.78 -17.86
CA ASP A 72 21.72 21.60 -18.72
C ASP A 72 22.61 20.48 -18.15
N GLU A 73 22.60 19.31 -18.79
CA GLU A 73 23.49 18.20 -18.44
C GLU A 73 24.96 18.59 -18.66
N GLY A 74 25.83 18.25 -17.69
CA GLY A 74 27.27 18.31 -17.91
C GLY A 74 28.09 18.13 -16.64
N ASN A 75 29.40 18.41 -16.75
CA ASN A 75 30.40 18.13 -15.72
C ASN A 75 31.09 19.37 -15.14
N ARG A 76 30.68 20.58 -15.54
CA ARG A 76 31.15 21.82 -14.91
C ARG A 76 30.70 21.89 -13.44
N LEU A 77 31.22 22.86 -12.69
CA LEU A 77 30.85 23.06 -11.28
C LEU A 77 29.45 23.66 -11.11
N ASP A 78 28.93 24.36 -12.12
CA ASP A 78 27.55 24.86 -12.20
C ASP A 78 26.55 23.80 -12.72
N GLN A 79 27.02 22.59 -13.05
CA GLN A 79 26.21 21.52 -13.67
C GLN A 79 26.19 20.25 -12.83
N LEU A 80 25.14 19.46 -13.04
CA LEU A 80 25.03 18.09 -12.58
C LEU A 80 24.73 17.18 -13.77
N LYS A 81 24.93 15.88 -13.60
CA LYS A 81 24.63 14.84 -14.57
C LYS A 81 24.01 13.65 -13.85
N ARG A 82 22.67 13.57 -13.93
CA ARG A 82 21.88 12.48 -13.34
C ARG A 82 22.11 12.36 -11.82
N PRO A 83 21.84 13.41 -11.02
CA PRO A 83 21.94 13.30 -9.57
C PRO A 83 20.99 12.22 -9.05
N THR A 84 21.46 11.39 -8.13
CA THR A 84 20.72 10.19 -7.65
C THR A 84 20.35 10.25 -6.18
N ASP A 85 21.13 10.96 -5.36
CA ASP A 85 20.90 11.09 -3.93
C ASP A 85 21.42 12.45 -3.42
N GLU A 86 20.86 12.94 -2.31
CA GLU A 86 21.24 14.20 -1.70
C GLU A 86 21.00 14.21 -0.18
N LEU A 87 21.92 14.85 0.54
CA LEU A 87 21.76 15.12 1.98
C LEU A 87 22.13 16.56 2.33
N ILE A 88 21.50 17.10 3.37
CA ILE A 88 21.83 18.42 3.90
C ILE A 88 22.67 18.28 5.17
N ASP A 89 23.88 18.81 5.15
CA ASP A 89 24.63 19.12 6.37
C ASP A 89 24.04 20.42 6.94
N LYS A 90 23.27 20.28 8.03
CA LYS A 90 22.56 21.38 8.69
C LYS A 90 23.47 22.31 9.50
N GLU A 91 24.68 21.86 9.86
CA GLU A 91 25.66 22.67 10.59
C GLU A 91 26.38 23.65 9.66
N THR A 92 26.55 23.29 8.38
CA THR A 92 27.19 24.15 7.36
C THR A 92 26.20 24.78 6.38
N ASP A 93 24.92 24.41 6.44
CA ASP A 93 23.87 24.72 5.46
C ASP A 93 24.31 24.41 4.01
N THR A 94 24.83 23.19 3.82
CA THR A 94 25.29 22.70 2.51
C THR A 94 24.57 21.43 2.07
N SER A 95 24.26 21.36 0.78
CA SER A 95 23.78 20.14 0.13
C SER A 95 24.97 19.35 -0.40
N ASN A 96 25.10 18.09 0.04
CA ASN A 96 26.06 17.13 -0.50
C ASN A 96 25.29 16.19 -1.43
N ILE A 97 25.69 16.16 -2.69
CA ILE A 97 24.89 15.62 -3.80
C ILE A 97 25.68 14.55 -4.53
N ARG A 98 25.06 13.38 -4.72
CA ARG A 98 25.61 12.30 -5.54
C ARG A 98 25.33 12.59 -7.01
N ASP A 99 26.36 13.07 -7.71
CA ASP A 99 26.36 13.39 -9.13
C ASP A 99 26.85 12.16 -9.94
N SER A 100 26.03 11.10 -9.99
CA SER A 100 26.49 9.76 -10.39
C SER A 100 26.91 9.65 -11.85
N GLY A 101 26.27 10.38 -12.77
CA GLY A 101 26.69 10.42 -14.18
C GLY A 101 28.02 11.14 -14.43
N ASN A 102 28.57 11.80 -13.40
CA ASN A 102 29.93 12.35 -13.34
C ASN A 102 30.84 11.62 -12.33
N GLN A 103 30.39 10.51 -11.73
CA GLN A 103 31.12 9.69 -10.75
C GLN A 103 31.76 10.49 -9.59
N ARG A 104 31.04 11.50 -9.09
CA ARG A 104 31.52 12.40 -8.02
C ARG A 104 30.47 12.68 -6.96
N VAL A 105 30.91 13.20 -5.82
CA VAL A 105 30.06 13.85 -4.82
C VAL A 105 30.42 15.34 -4.82
N THR A 106 29.41 16.19 -4.95
CA THR A 106 29.59 17.65 -4.94
C THR A 106 28.94 18.27 -3.71
N ARG A 107 29.54 19.32 -3.16
CA ARG A 107 28.95 20.13 -2.09
C ARG A 107 28.55 21.49 -2.63
N TRP A 108 27.33 21.92 -2.32
CA TRP A 108 26.77 23.20 -2.73
C TRP A 108 26.32 23.97 -1.49
N SER A 109 26.68 25.25 -1.38
CA SER A 109 26.11 26.11 -0.35
C SER A 109 24.64 26.40 -0.65
N ARG A 110 23.79 26.43 0.39
CA ARG A 110 22.39 26.87 0.25
C ARG A 110 22.23 28.39 0.45
N ALA A 111 23.34 29.11 0.65
CA ALA A 111 23.34 30.56 0.71
C ALA A 111 22.85 31.20 -0.61
N ILE A 112 22.13 32.31 -0.49
CA ILE A 112 21.60 33.09 -1.62
C ILE A 112 22.75 33.52 -2.53
N GLY A 113 22.62 33.24 -3.82
CA GLY A 113 23.62 33.61 -4.83
C GLY A 113 24.70 32.56 -5.10
N THR A 114 24.61 31.36 -4.50
CA THR A 114 25.45 30.22 -4.89
C THR A 114 25.17 29.83 -6.35
N THR A 115 26.22 29.77 -7.18
CA THR A 115 26.13 29.49 -8.63
C THR A 115 26.81 28.19 -9.04
N HIS A 116 27.63 27.59 -8.17
CA HIS A 116 28.34 26.36 -8.44
C HIS A 116 28.58 25.57 -7.15
N GLY A 117 28.83 24.27 -7.28
CA GLY A 117 29.32 23.43 -6.21
C GLY A 117 30.85 23.33 -6.18
N GLU A 118 31.32 22.52 -5.24
CA GLU A 118 32.70 22.07 -5.09
C GLU A 118 32.74 20.54 -5.19
N ILE A 119 33.75 19.97 -5.83
CA ILE A 119 33.94 18.51 -5.83
C ILE A 119 34.60 18.14 -4.50
N ILE A 120 33.92 17.32 -3.70
CA ILE A 120 34.46 16.86 -2.41
C ILE A 120 35.06 15.45 -2.50
N LEU A 121 34.55 14.63 -3.43
CA LEU A 121 35.06 13.30 -3.76
C LEU A 121 34.81 13.01 -5.26
N ASP A 122 35.75 12.36 -5.92
CA ASP A 122 35.71 11.99 -7.34
C ASP A 122 36.19 10.55 -7.57
N ASN A 123 35.91 10.02 -8.76
CA ASN A 123 36.23 8.63 -9.13
C ASN A 123 35.64 7.59 -8.15
N ILE A 124 34.40 7.83 -7.73
CA ILE A 124 33.61 6.92 -6.90
C ILE A 124 32.34 6.55 -7.67
N ASP A 125 32.02 5.25 -7.78
CA ASP A 125 30.69 4.82 -8.18
C ASP A 125 29.83 4.40 -6.99
N CYS A 126 29.11 5.36 -6.43
CA CYS A 126 28.24 5.17 -5.28
C CYS A 126 26.77 5.48 -5.55
N PHE A 127 25.91 4.85 -4.77
CA PHE A 127 24.45 4.96 -4.89
C PHE A 127 23.81 5.73 -3.75
N GLY A 128 24.28 5.54 -2.51
CA GLY A 128 23.74 6.19 -1.32
C GLY A 128 24.77 7.03 -0.59
N LEU A 129 24.29 8.13 -0.01
CA LEU A 129 25.01 9.02 0.89
C LEU A 129 24.32 9.04 2.26
N ALA A 130 25.09 9.06 3.34
CA ALA A 130 24.57 9.37 4.67
C ALA A 130 25.55 10.24 5.47
N ILE A 131 25.06 10.97 6.46
CA ILE A 131 25.90 11.76 7.38
C ILE A 131 25.50 11.42 8.83
N ASP A 132 26.47 11.31 9.73
CA ASP A 132 26.22 11.12 11.16
C ASP A 132 26.37 12.42 11.97
N ASP A 133 25.99 12.36 13.25
CA ASP A 133 26.06 13.51 14.18
C ASP A 133 27.50 14.00 14.44
N GLU A 134 28.52 13.17 14.14
CA GLU A 134 29.94 13.53 14.20
C GLU A 134 30.44 14.16 12.88
N ARG A 135 29.56 14.28 11.88
CA ARG A 135 29.81 14.76 10.52
C ARG A 135 30.84 13.94 9.75
N PHE A 136 30.74 12.61 9.83
CA PHE A 136 31.32 11.72 8.84
C PHE A 136 30.33 11.49 7.70
N LEU A 137 30.80 11.61 6.45
CA LEU A 137 30.06 11.25 5.24
C LEU A 137 30.27 9.76 4.94
N TYR A 138 29.20 8.99 4.88
CA TYR A 138 29.20 7.57 4.55
C TYR A 138 28.74 7.38 3.11
N ILE A 139 29.37 6.44 2.41
CA ILE A 139 29.18 6.21 0.97
C ILE A 139 29.22 4.73 0.67
N SER A 140 28.21 4.25 -0.06
CA SER A 140 28.12 2.88 -0.59
C SER A 140 28.73 2.82 -1.98
N ASP A 141 29.96 2.34 -2.09
CA ASP A 141 30.64 2.13 -3.37
C ASP A 141 30.20 0.79 -3.96
N ALA A 142 29.39 0.84 -5.00
CA ALA A 142 28.75 -0.33 -5.60
C ALA A 142 29.66 -1.06 -6.58
N GLU A 143 30.71 -0.41 -7.09
CA GLU A 143 31.77 -1.06 -7.88
C GLU A 143 32.77 -1.83 -7.00
N LYS A 144 33.00 -1.35 -5.76
CA LYS A 144 33.95 -1.98 -4.81
C LYS A 144 33.28 -2.90 -3.78
N ASP A 145 31.95 -3.01 -3.80
CA ASP A 145 31.15 -3.80 -2.84
C ASP A 145 31.49 -3.45 -1.36
N GLU A 146 31.57 -2.15 -1.07
CA GLU A 146 31.99 -1.65 0.25
C GLU A 146 31.27 -0.37 0.68
N VAL A 147 31.23 -0.12 1.99
CA VAL A 147 30.85 1.17 2.56
C VAL A 147 32.05 1.79 3.24
N ARG A 148 32.35 3.04 2.88
CA ARG A 148 33.38 3.86 3.52
C ARG A 148 32.79 5.07 4.21
N ARG A 149 33.43 5.49 5.30
CA ARG A 149 33.20 6.79 5.94
C ARG A 149 34.37 7.74 5.71
N TYR A 150 34.07 9.00 5.49
CA TYR A 150 35.00 10.08 5.22
C TYR A 150 34.77 11.17 6.26
N LYS A 151 35.83 11.63 6.91
CA LYS A 151 35.73 12.88 7.68
C LYS A 151 35.56 14.01 6.68
N MET A 152 34.70 14.98 6.97
CA MET A 152 34.44 16.09 6.03
C MET A 152 35.74 16.87 5.71
N GLY A 153 36.18 16.76 4.45
CA GLY A 153 37.45 17.33 3.95
C GLY A 153 38.54 16.30 3.63
N ASP A 154 38.41 15.05 4.11
CA ASP A 154 39.35 13.96 3.81
C ASP A 154 38.91 13.22 2.53
N THR A 155 39.87 12.87 1.67
CA THR A 155 39.64 12.06 0.46
C THR A 155 39.87 10.55 0.68
N ASN A 156 40.47 10.15 1.81
CA ASN A 156 40.76 8.76 2.14
C ASN A 156 39.75 8.22 3.15
N GLY A 157 38.77 7.45 2.67
CA GLY A 157 37.70 6.89 3.51
C GLY A 157 38.12 5.63 4.28
N THR A 158 37.66 5.51 5.53
CA THR A 158 37.80 4.30 6.35
C THR A 158 36.71 3.29 5.98
N LEU A 159 37.08 2.03 5.74
CA LEU A 159 36.13 0.93 5.51
C LEU A 159 35.29 0.67 6.77
N VAL A 160 33.96 0.54 6.62
CA VAL A 160 33.02 0.27 7.73
C VAL A 160 32.02 -0.86 7.46
N ALA A 161 31.84 -1.30 6.21
CA ALA A 161 31.11 -2.51 5.84
C ALA A 161 31.58 -3.07 4.49
N GLY A 162 31.45 -4.37 4.26
CA GLY A 162 31.91 -5.02 3.03
C GLY A 162 33.43 -4.98 2.85
N GLY A 163 33.90 -4.77 1.62
CA GLY A 163 35.33 -4.59 1.31
C GLY A 163 36.15 -5.89 1.22
N HIS A 164 35.51 -7.05 1.36
CA HIS A 164 36.12 -8.38 1.15
C HIS A 164 35.72 -9.00 -0.20
N GLY A 165 35.46 -8.12 -1.19
CA GLY A 165 34.98 -8.48 -2.53
C GLY A 165 33.51 -8.88 -2.57
N LYS A 166 32.97 -8.91 -3.80
CA LYS A 166 31.61 -9.33 -4.12
C LYS A 166 31.27 -10.70 -3.53
N GLY A 167 30.18 -10.79 -2.77
CA GLY A 167 29.67 -12.07 -2.26
C GLY A 167 28.57 -11.93 -1.22
N ASP A 168 28.11 -13.06 -0.69
CA ASP A 168 27.04 -13.16 0.30
C ASP A 168 27.55 -13.51 1.72
N GLY A 169 28.86 -13.55 1.94
CA GLY A 169 29.47 -13.64 3.27
C GLY A 169 29.04 -12.50 4.21
N LEU A 170 29.23 -12.68 5.53
CA LEU A 170 28.87 -11.65 6.52
C LEU A 170 29.79 -10.43 6.49
N ASN A 171 30.99 -10.55 5.90
CA ASN A 171 31.92 -9.46 5.63
C ASN A 171 31.90 -9.01 4.16
N GLN A 172 30.93 -9.47 3.36
CA GLN A 172 30.81 -9.16 1.94
C GLN A 172 29.48 -8.46 1.64
N LEU A 173 29.48 -7.73 0.52
CA LEU A 173 28.32 -7.09 -0.08
C LEU A 173 28.28 -7.46 -1.56
N ASN A 174 27.17 -7.15 -2.22
CA ASN A 174 26.96 -7.33 -3.64
C ASN A 174 26.03 -6.21 -4.13
N PHE A 175 26.63 -5.18 -4.71
CA PHE A 175 25.93 -3.97 -5.16
C PHE A 175 25.16 -3.27 -4.00
N PRO A 176 25.87 -2.77 -2.98
CA PRO A 176 25.26 -2.01 -1.90
C PRO A 176 24.69 -0.68 -2.41
N THR A 177 23.42 -0.41 -2.15
CA THR A 177 22.74 0.81 -2.61
C THR A 177 22.54 1.83 -1.50
N TYR A 178 21.53 1.65 -0.66
CA TYR A 178 21.16 2.63 0.37
C TYR A 178 21.88 2.39 1.70
N ILE A 179 22.17 3.48 2.43
CA ILE A 179 22.77 3.45 3.77
C ILE A 179 21.90 4.23 4.74
N PHE A 180 21.75 3.71 5.96
CA PHE A 180 21.26 4.48 7.10
C PHE A 180 22.21 4.34 8.30
N ILE A 181 22.57 5.46 8.91
CA ILE A 181 23.40 5.48 10.11
C ILE A 181 22.50 5.68 11.32
N ALA A 182 22.47 4.69 12.21
CA ALA A 182 21.79 4.78 13.49
C ALA A 182 22.75 5.20 14.61
N SER A 183 22.19 5.44 15.80
CA SER A 183 22.93 5.74 17.02
C SER A 183 24.15 4.83 17.24
N GLN A 184 25.22 5.37 17.80
CA GLN A 184 26.50 4.68 18.01
C GLN A 184 27.22 4.27 16.71
N GLN A 185 26.99 5.00 15.61
CA GLN A 185 27.61 4.75 14.29
C GLN A 185 27.34 3.33 13.78
N SER A 186 26.12 2.81 14.00
CA SER A 186 25.70 1.53 13.43
C SER A 186 25.28 1.74 11.97
N VAL A 187 25.93 1.05 11.05
CA VAL A 187 25.71 1.18 9.60
C VAL A 187 24.73 0.11 9.14
N TYR A 188 23.56 0.54 8.64
CA TYR A 188 22.62 -0.32 7.94
C TYR A 188 22.81 -0.15 6.44
N VAL A 189 22.89 -1.26 5.70
CA VAL A 189 23.16 -1.28 4.25
C VAL A 189 22.14 -2.17 3.54
N SER A 190 21.54 -1.64 2.48
CA SER A 190 20.77 -2.46 1.52
C SER A 190 21.73 -3.15 0.58
N ASP A 191 21.80 -4.48 0.70
CA ASP A 191 22.69 -5.36 -0.06
C ASP A 191 21.86 -5.94 -1.22
N GLU A 192 21.67 -5.12 -2.25
CA GLU A 192 20.54 -5.20 -3.20
C GLU A 192 20.49 -6.56 -3.93
N HIS A 193 21.61 -6.96 -4.53
CA HIS A 193 21.72 -8.21 -5.30
C HIS A 193 21.83 -9.46 -4.42
N ASN A 194 22.08 -9.32 -3.11
CA ASN A 194 21.95 -10.41 -2.14
C ASN A 194 20.56 -10.46 -1.48
N HIS A 195 19.67 -9.52 -1.83
CA HIS A 195 18.28 -9.46 -1.39
C HIS A 195 18.12 -9.50 0.14
N ARG A 196 18.95 -8.69 0.81
CA ARG A 196 19.00 -8.59 2.27
C ARG A 196 19.33 -7.17 2.72
N VAL A 197 19.05 -6.90 3.99
CA VAL A 197 19.58 -5.74 4.70
C VAL A 197 20.54 -6.23 5.77
N MET A 198 21.71 -5.60 5.81
CA MET A 198 22.80 -5.94 6.72
C MET A 198 23.05 -4.78 7.70
N LYS A 199 23.44 -5.10 8.94
CA LYS A 199 23.86 -4.14 9.98
C LYS A 199 25.30 -4.42 10.41
N TRP A 200 26.16 -3.41 10.35
CA TRP A 200 27.44 -3.39 11.05
C TRP A 200 27.35 -2.50 12.29
N ASN A 201 27.87 -2.99 13.42
CA ASN A 201 28.15 -2.13 14.58
C ASN A 201 29.52 -1.46 14.37
N ASN A 202 29.75 -0.31 15.00
CA ASN A 202 31.03 0.41 14.89
C ASN A 202 32.23 -0.49 15.22
N GLY A 203 33.18 -0.60 14.28
CA GLY A 203 34.38 -1.44 14.40
C GLY A 203 34.17 -2.95 14.21
N ALA A 204 32.98 -3.42 13.83
CA ALA A 204 32.74 -4.83 13.52
C ALA A 204 33.38 -5.25 12.18
N THR A 205 33.98 -6.43 12.14
CA THR A 205 34.54 -7.03 10.91
C THR A 205 33.51 -7.77 10.06
N GLU A 206 32.38 -8.13 10.67
CA GLU A 206 31.26 -8.85 10.04
C GLU A 206 29.94 -8.16 10.41
N GLY A 207 29.00 -8.19 9.47
CA GLY A 207 27.65 -7.66 9.62
C GLY A 207 26.65 -8.73 10.04
N ILE A 208 25.46 -8.28 10.39
CA ILE A 208 24.34 -9.10 10.83
C ILE A 208 23.20 -8.93 9.81
N ILE A 209 22.65 -10.04 9.30
CA ILE A 209 21.42 -10.00 8.50
C ILE A 209 20.27 -9.57 9.41
N VAL A 210 19.62 -8.46 9.08
CA VAL A 210 18.53 -7.87 9.88
C VAL A 210 17.19 -7.79 9.14
N ALA A 211 17.19 -7.97 7.82
CA ALA A 211 15.99 -8.26 7.03
C ALA A 211 16.36 -9.07 5.77
N GLY A 212 15.41 -9.88 5.26
CA GLY A 212 15.62 -10.74 4.09
C GLY A 212 16.65 -11.85 4.32
N GLY A 213 17.47 -12.13 3.31
CA GLY A 213 18.56 -13.11 3.39
C GLY A 213 18.14 -14.58 3.22
N GLN A 214 16.90 -14.86 2.80
CA GLN A 214 16.42 -16.19 2.39
C GLN A 214 16.29 -16.30 0.86
N GLY A 215 17.22 -15.66 0.13
CA GLY A 215 17.18 -15.51 -1.32
C GLY A 215 16.11 -14.53 -1.82
N GLN A 216 16.04 -14.38 -3.14
CA GLN A 216 15.03 -13.54 -3.78
C GLN A 216 13.63 -14.12 -3.61
N GLY A 217 12.64 -13.28 -3.29
CA GLY A 217 11.24 -13.70 -3.34
C GLY A 217 10.27 -12.77 -2.62
N GLN A 218 9.02 -13.24 -2.53
CA GLN A 218 7.88 -12.47 -2.00
C GLN A 218 7.39 -12.94 -0.62
N SER A 219 7.98 -14.00 -0.05
CA SER A 219 7.58 -14.46 1.28
C SER A 219 7.93 -13.45 2.38
N PRO A 220 7.36 -13.57 3.60
CA PRO A 220 7.68 -12.71 4.73
C PRO A 220 9.16 -12.71 5.16
N THR A 221 9.95 -13.72 4.77
CA THR A 221 11.39 -13.84 5.07
C THR A 221 12.30 -13.38 3.92
N GLN A 222 11.73 -12.95 2.80
CA GLN A 222 12.44 -12.62 1.57
C GLN A 222 12.24 -11.16 1.15
N LEU A 223 13.17 -10.68 0.34
CA LEU A 223 13.15 -9.40 -0.36
C LEU A 223 13.45 -9.65 -1.85
N SER A 224 13.27 -8.64 -2.67
CA SER A 224 13.62 -8.61 -4.09
C SER A 224 14.16 -7.22 -4.40
N TYR A 225 15.48 -7.12 -4.57
CA TYR A 225 16.20 -5.87 -4.80
C TYR A 225 15.84 -4.75 -3.79
N PRO A 226 16.17 -4.88 -2.48
CA PRO A 226 15.89 -3.82 -1.51
C PRO A 226 16.73 -2.57 -1.80
N GLU A 227 16.08 -1.41 -1.82
CA GLU A 227 16.73 -0.10 -2.01
C GLU A 227 16.66 0.73 -0.72
N GLY A 228 15.77 1.73 -0.62
CA GLY A 228 15.65 2.60 0.54
C GLY A 228 15.35 1.85 1.84
N LEU A 229 16.02 2.21 2.94
CA LEU A 229 15.75 1.67 4.26
C LEU A 229 15.76 2.75 5.35
N PHE A 230 15.13 2.44 6.48
CA PHE A 230 15.10 3.28 7.68
C PHE A 230 15.04 2.40 8.93
N ALA A 231 15.79 2.72 9.98
CA ALA A 231 15.68 2.06 11.28
C ALA A 231 15.22 3.06 12.34
N ASP A 232 14.17 2.70 13.10
CA ASP A 232 13.65 3.56 14.16
C ASP A 232 14.43 3.41 15.49
N THR A 233 14.05 4.22 16.48
CA THR A 233 14.69 4.25 17.82
C THR A 233 14.58 2.94 18.62
N LEU A 234 13.88 1.93 18.11
CA LEU A 234 13.73 0.60 18.71
C LEU A 234 14.47 -0.50 17.90
N ASP A 235 15.29 -0.11 16.91
CA ASP A 235 15.85 -0.96 15.85
C ASP A 235 14.76 -1.75 15.07
N ALA A 236 13.54 -1.21 14.92
CA ALA A 236 12.62 -1.73 13.91
C ALA A 236 12.98 -1.14 12.54
N ILE A 237 13.09 -2.02 11.53
CA ILE A 237 13.64 -1.69 10.22
C ILE A 237 12.51 -1.70 9.20
N TYR A 238 12.47 -0.65 8.39
CA TYR A 238 11.52 -0.41 7.32
C TYR A 238 12.32 -0.46 6.01
N VAL A 239 11.92 -1.33 5.09
CA VAL A 239 12.67 -1.62 3.85
C VAL A 239 11.75 -1.45 2.66
N ALA A 240 12.16 -0.62 1.70
CA ALA A 240 11.56 -0.55 0.37
C ALA A 240 12.02 -1.78 -0.43
N ASP A 241 11.13 -2.76 -0.51
CA ASP A 241 11.31 -4.01 -1.24
C ASP A 241 10.91 -3.75 -2.71
N TYR A 242 11.79 -3.04 -3.42
CA TYR A 242 11.51 -2.38 -4.71
C TYR A 242 11.00 -3.37 -5.77
N GLY A 243 11.66 -4.52 -5.91
CA GLY A 243 11.29 -5.56 -6.86
C GLY A 243 9.95 -6.25 -6.56
N ASN A 244 9.42 -6.08 -5.34
CA ASN A 244 8.10 -6.58 -4.92
C ASN A 244 7.07 -5.45 -4.75
N HIS A 245 7.44 -4.20 -5.02
CA HIS A 245 6.57 -3.01 -4.98
C HIS A 245 5.85 -2.84 -3.63
N ARG A 246 6.58 -3.08 -2.53
CA ARG A 246 6.06 -3.01 -1.15
C ARG A 246 7.07 -2.39 -0.19
N VAL A 247 6.59 -1.92 0.95
CA VAL A 247 7.43 -1.62 2.11
C VAL A 247 7.15 -2.66 3.18
N MET A 248 8.22 -3.27 3.70
CA MET A 248 8.18 -4.31 4.72
C MET A 248 8.81 -3.79 6.01
N ARG A 249 8.26 -4.18 7.17
CA ARG A 249 8.80 -3.86 8.49
C ARG A 249 9.24 -5.11 9.24
N TRP A 250 10.49 -5.14 9.68
CA TRP A 250 11.01 -6.10 10.66
C TRP A 250 11.10 -5.44 12.04
N LEU A 251 10.70 -6.15 13.09
CA LEU A 251 11.03 -5.76 14.46
C LEU A 251 12.41 -6.32 14.83
N LYS A 252 13.11 -5.69 15.77
CA LYS A 252 14.42 -6.13 16.26
C LYS A 252 14.40 -7.63 16.64
N GLY A 253 15.21 -8.44 15.94
CA GLY A 253 15.31 -9.88 16.17
C GLY A 253 14.16 -10.73 15.59
N ALA A 254 13.23 -10.15 14.81
CA ALA A 254 12.20 -10.91 14.12
C ALA A 254 12.78 -11.72 12.96
N THR A 255 12.35 -12.97 12.82
CA THR A 255 12.76 -13.86 11.72
C THR A 255 12.04 -13.56 10.39
N GLN A 256 10.93 -12.80 10.44
CA GLN A 256 10.11 -12.44 9.28
C GLN A 256 9.58 -11.01 9.41
N GLY A 257 9.38 -10.37 8.26
CA GLY A 257 8.82 -9.04 8.15
C GLY A 257 7.30 -9.05 8.08
N THR A 258 6.71 -7.87 8.19
CA THR A 258 5.28 -7.62 7.94
C THR A 258 5.18 -6.58 6.83
N VAL A 259 4.39 -6.85 5.78
CA VAL A 259 4.05 -5.82 4.79
C VAL A 259 3.30 -4.70 5.50
N ILE A 260 3.72 -3.45 5.30
CA ILE A 260 3.04 -2.28 5.87
C ILE A 260 2.35 -1.42 4.83
N VAL A 261 2.78 -1.47 3.56
CA VAL A 261 2.11 -0.85 2.40
C VAL A 261 2.58 -1.52 1.10
N GLY A 262 1.73 -1.54 0.07
CA GLY A 262 2.03 -2.07 -1.26
C GLY A 262 1.94 -3.59 -1.38
N GLY A 263 2.58 -4.16 -2.41
CA GLY A 263 2.63 -5.59 -2.69
C GLY A 263 1.67 -6.09 -3.77
N ASN A 264 0.92 -5.21 -4.43
CA ASN A 264 -0.07 -5.57 -5.47
C ASN A 264 0.36 -5.18 -6.89
N GLY A 265 1.67 -5.11 -7.16
CA GLY A 265 2.24 -4.65 -8.45
C GLY A 265 2.54 -3.15 -8.48
N GLN A 266 3.09 -2.67 -9.60
CA GLN A 266 3.22 -1.23 -9.86
C GLN A 266 1.88 -0.61 -10.30
N GLY A 267 1.55 0.59 -9.82
CA GLY A 267 0.48 1.41 -10.39
C GLY A 267 -0.44 2.10 -9.37
N LEU A 268 -1.41 2.87 -9.89
CA LEU A 268 -2.41 3.62 -9.11
C LEU A 268 -3.72 2.84 -8.92
N ALA A 269 -3.67 1.51 -9.00
CA ALA A 269 -4.87 0.68 -8.99
C ALA A 269 -5.52 0.66 -7.59
N PRO A 270 -6.86 0.72 -7.44
CA PRO A 270 -7.49 0.83 -6.12
C PRO A 270 -7.30 -0.42 -5.23
N ASN A 271 -6.96 -1.57 -5.82
CA ASN A 271 -6.61 -2.79 -5.10
C ASN A 271 -5.32 -2.68 -4.26
N GLN A 272 -4.52 -1.62 -4.44
CA GLN A 272 -3.32 -1.35 -3.65
C GLN A 272 -3.62 -1.06 -2.16
N ASN A 273 -4.82 -0.58 -1.83
CA ASN A 273 -5.16 -0.01 -0.50
C ASN A 273 -6.45 -0.57 0.16
N ILE A 274 -6.97 -1.73 -0.27
CA ILE A 274 -8.15 -2.34 0.36
C ILE A 274 -7.78 -2.95 1.72
N SER A 275 -8.29 -2.40 2.83
CA SER A 275 -8.09 -3.02 4.15
C SER A 275 -9.17 -4.06 4.48
N VAL A 276 -8.85 -5.00 5.38
CA VAL A 276 -9.81 -6.00 5.92
C VAL A 276 -11.08 -5.35 6.45
N SER A 277 -10.96 -4.22 7.15
CA SER A 277 -12.12 -3.52 7.70
C SER A 277 -12.93 -2.77 6.64
N ASP A 278 -12.37 -2.46 5.47
CA ASP A 278 -13.16 -1.96 4.34
C ASP A 278 -13.92 -3.08 3.63
N VAL A 279 -13.38 -4.30 3.58
CA VAL A 279 -14.14 -5.49 3.15
C VAL A 279 -15.31 -5.75 4.10
N LEU A 280 -15.03 -5.89 5.40
CA LEU A 280 -16.04 -6.21 6.43
C LEU A 280 -17.10 -5.11 6.59
N ALA A 281 -16.77 -3.84 6.34
CA ALA A 281 -17.71 -2.72 6.38
C ALA A 281 -18.41 -2.43 5.05
N HIS A 282 -18.35 -3.33 4.05
CA HIS A 282 -18.96 -3.12 2.72
C HIS A 282 -18.49 -1.85 1.98
N ARG A 283 -17.20 -1.52 2.13
CA ARG A 283 -16.54 -0.34 1.54
C ARG A 283 -15.47 -0.70 0.50
N ALA A 284 -15.24 -1.98 0.18
CA ALA A 284 -14.20 -2.43 -0.75
C ALA A 284 -14.46 -2.11 -2.25
N GLY A 285 -15.61 -1.54 -2.61
CA GLY A 285 -15.90 -1.09 -3.98
C GLY A 285 -16.28 -2.21 -4.97
N LEU A 286 -16.48 -3.44 -4.52
CA LEU A 286 -16.75 -4.61 -5.36
C LEU A 286 -18.09 -5.27 -5.02
N PRO A 287 -19.25 -4.59 -5.09
CA PRO A 287 -20.52 -5.15 -4.59
C PRO A 287 -21.13 -6.26 -5.46
N CYS A 288 -20.78 -6.27 -6.75
CA CYS A 288 -21.19 -7.20 -7.77
C CYS A 288 -20.06 -7.35 -8.80
N ILE A 289 -20.22 -8.32 -9.72
CA ILE A 289 -19.35 -8.48 -10.87
C ILE A 289 -19.96 -7.73 -12.06
N ASP A 290 -19.12 -7.10 -12.90
CA ASP A 290 -19.53 -6.28 -14.05
C ASP A 290 -19.86 -7.09 -15.31
N GLN A 291 -19.40 -8.34 -15.37
CA GLN A 291 -19.75 -9.33 -16.39
C GLN A 291 -21.09 -10.03 -16.09
N GLN A 292 -21.77 -10.47 -17.15
CA GLN A 292 -23.01 -11.24 -17.03
C GLN A 292 -22.70 -12.68 -16.60
N LEU A 293 -23.25 -13.10 -15.46
CA LEU A 293 -23.02 -14.43 -14.87
C LEU A 293 -24.20 -15.38 -15.11
N THR A 294 -23.87 -16.66 -15.32
CA THR A 294 -24.78 -17.79 -15.18
C THR A 294 -24.88 -18.26 -13.72
N VAL A 295 -25.80 -19.19 -13.41
CA VAL A 295 -25.88 -19.78 -12.07
C VAL A 295 -24.65 -20.63 -11.77
N GLU A 296 -24.16 -21.33 -12.79
CA GLU A 296 -22.95 -22.14 -12.77
C GLU A 296 -21.72 -21.28 -12.44
N ASP A 297 -21.60 -20.09 -13.06
CA ASP A 297 -20.50 -19.15 -12.77
C ASP A 297 -20.50 -18.70 -11.30
N VAL A 298 -21.67 -18.41 -10.72
CA VAL A 298 -21.82 -17.93 -9.33
C VAL A 298 -21.49 -19.04 -8.32
N LEU A 299 -21.64 -20.30 -8.70
CA LEU A 299 -21.32 -21.47 -7.87
C LEU A 299 -19.84 -21.90 -8.00
N ASP A 300 -19.12 -21.44 -9.03
CA ASP A 300 -17.69 -21.69 -9.20
C ASP A 300 -16.86 -20.64 -8.44
N TRP A 301 -16.30 -21.07 -7.30
CA TRP A 301 -15.45 -20.24 -6.46
C TRP A 301 -14.21 -19.72 -7.20
N GLY A 302 -13.55 -20.54 -8.02
CA GLY A 302 -12.35 -20.13 -8.76
C GLY A 302 -12.66 -19.08 -9.81
N ARG A 303 -13.79 -19.23 -10.51
CA ARG A 303 -14.26 -18.25 -11.50
C ARG A 303 -14.66 -16.94 -10.85
N MET A 304 -15.42 -16.97 -9.76
CA MET A 304 -15.82 -15.76 -9.02
C MET A 304 -14.63 -14.99 -8.46
N THR A 305 -13.58 -15.68 -7.99
CA THR A 305 -12.37 -15.04 -7.44
C THR A 305 -11.48 -14.44 -8.52
N SER A 306 -11.27 -15.13 -9.65
CA SER A 306 -10.58 -14.55 -10.82
C SER A 306 -11.26 -13.27 -11.31
N LEU A 307 -12.60 -13.31 -11.49
CA LEU A 307 -13.37 -12.15 -11.95
C LEU A 307 -13.27 -10.96 -10.98
N LEU A 308 -13.32 -11.21 -9.66
CA LEU A 308 -13.15 -10.16 -8.65
C LEU A 308 -11.71 -9.61 -8.58
N ALA A 309 -10.70 -10.41 -8.90
CA ALA A 309 -9.30 -9.98 -8.92
C ALA A 309 -8.97 -9.10 -10.14
N GLU A 310 -9.59 -9.37 -11.29
CA GLU A 310 -9.42 -8.60 -12.53
C GLU A 310 -10.25 -7.30 -12.54
N GLN A 311 -11.38 -7.27 -11.83
CA GLN A 311 -12.32 -6.15 -11.88
C GLN A 311 -11.82 -4.91 -11.14
N LYS A 312 -11.93 -3.74 -11.79
CA LYS A 312 -11.75 -2.44 -11.14
C LYS A 312 -12.93 -2.16 -10.18
N PRO A 313 -12.67 -1.76 -8.92
CA PRO A 313 -13.72 -1.33 -8.01
C PRO A 313 -14.61 -0.21 -8.58
N TYR A 314 -15.92 -0.34 -8.39
CA TYR A 314 -16.96 0.61 -8.82
C TYR A 314 -16.82 1.98 -8.15
N TRP A 315 -16.29 2.00 -6.93
CA TRP A 315 -15.85 3.19 -6.23
C TRP A 315 -14.52 2.92 -5.53
N GLU A 316 -13.83 4.00 -5.17
CA GLU A 316 -12.57 3.94 -4.44
C GLU A 316 -12.77 3.25 -3.08
N PRO A 317 -11.99 2.20 -2.73
CA PRO A 317 -12.12 1.51 -1.46
C PRO A 317 -12.10 2.44 -0.25
N GLY A 318 -12.96 2.19 0.74
CA GLY A 318 -13.10 3.07 1.89
C GLY A 318 -13.90 4.36 1.62
N SER A 319 -13.92 4.92 0.40
CA SER A 319 -14.59 6.22 0.12
C SER A 319 -16.12 6.20 0.29
N THR A 320 -16.76 5.03 0.15
CA THR A 320 -18.22 4.88 0.20
C THR A 320 -18.61 3.49 0.69
N HIS A 321 -19.78 3.40 1.33
CA HIS A 321 -20.43 2.14 1.70
C HIS A 321 -21.46 1.75 0.63
N GLY A 322 -21.40 0.51 0.14
CA GLY A 322 -22.44 -0.08 -0.69
C GLY A 322 -22.49 -1.58 -0.46
N TYR A 323 -23.68 -2.12 -0.17
CA TYR A 323 -23.81 -3.51 0.30
C TYR A 323 -23.28 -4.52 -0.72
N HIS A 324 -22.30 -5.34 -0.33
CA HIS A 324 -21.63 -6.30 -1.22
C HIS A 324 -22.42 -7.61 -1.34
N ALA A 325 -23.67 -7.50 -1.81
CA ALA A 325 -24.68 -8.55 -1.77
C ALA A 325 -24.25 -9.88 -2.40
N HIS A 326 -23.47 -9.83 -3.48
CA HIS A 326 -23.09 -11.01 -4.26
C HIS A 326 -21.66 -11.49 -4.01
N THR A 327 -20.83 -10.65 -3.39
CA THR A 327 -19.37 -10.81 -3.38
C THR A 327 -18.79 -10.90 -1.97
N ILE A 328 -19.51 -10.45 -0.92
CA ILE A 328 -18.97 -10.46 0.46
C ILE A 328 -18.58 -11.86 0.93
N GLY A 329 -19.34 -12.89 0.56
CA GLY A 329 -19.03 -14.28 0.92
C GLY A 329 -17.73 -14.76 0.28
N ILE A 330 -17.49 -14.40 -0.99
CA ILE A 330 -16.23 -14.68 -1.69
C ILE A 330 -15.09 -13.91 -1.02
N LEU A 331 -15.22 -12.58 -0.87
CA LEU A 331 -14.17 -11.72 -0.31
C LEU A 331 -13.75 -12.11 1.11
N VAL A 332 -14.70 -12.48 1.99
CA VAL A 332 -14.41 -12.92 3.36
C VAL A 332 -13.83 -14.33 3.39
N GLY A 333 -14.33 -15.26 2.56
CA GLY A 333 -13.76 -16.60 2.48
C GLY A 333 -12.35 -16.61 1.91
N GLU A 334 -12.09 -15.80 0.89
CA GLU A 334 -10.78 -15.59 0.27
C GLU A 334 -9.76 -14.93 1.20
N LEU A 335 -10.22 -14.02 2.07
CA LEU A 335 -9.39 -13.46 3.14
C LEU A 335 -8.97 -14.56 4.11
N ILE A 336 -9.93 -15.32 4.64
CA ILE A 336 -9.67 -16.38 5.63
C ILE A 336 -8.80 -17.48 5.04
N GLN A 337 -9.04 -17.90 3.80
CA GLN A 337 -8.25 -18.92 3.12
C GLN A 337 -6.81 -18.48 2.81
N ARG A 338 -6.53 -17.18 2.65
CA ARG A 338 -5.15 -16.66 2.49
C ARG A 338 -4.40 -16.52 3.81
N VAL A 339 -5.07 -16.18 4.91
CA VAL A 339 -4.41 -15.99 6.23
C VAL A 339 -4.31 -17.28 7.04
N ASP A 340 -5.16 -18.28 6.79
CA ASP A 340 -5.04 -19.61 7.39
C ASP A 340 -3.79 -20.33 6.87
N PRO A 341 -2.83 -20.74 7.73
CA PRO A 341 -1.60 -21.42 7.30
C PRO A 341 -1.81 -22.76 6.60
N GLN A 342 -3.00 -23.35 6.73
CA GLN A 342 -3.39 -24.60 6.05
C GLN A 342 -4.23 -24.35 4.77
N HIS A 343 -4.48 -23.08 4.41
CA HIS A 343 -5.30 -22.65 3.28
C HIS A 343 -6.67 -23.34 3.21
N ARG A 344 -7.31 -23.56 4.36
CA ARG A 344 -8.65 -24.16 4.47
C ARG A 344 -9.72 -23.20 3.97
N SER A 345 -10.78 -23.75 3.39
CA SER A 345 -11.97 -22.97 3.05
C SER A 345 -12.68 -22.48 4.32
N TYR A 346 -13.42 -21.37 4.22
CA TYR A 346 -14.14 -20.77 5.35
C TYR A 346 -15.00 -21.78 6.14
N SER A 347 -15.77 -22.62 5.46
CA SER A 347 -16.62 -23.64 6.10
C SER A 347 -15.86 -24.76 6.82
N ARG A 348 -14.59 -24.99 6.47
CA ARG A 348 -13.69 -25.91 7.19
C ARG A 348 -13.04 -25.19 8.36
N PHE A 349 -12.46 -24.00 8.13
CA PHE A 349 -11.84 -23.19 9.18
C PHE A 349 -12.80 -22.95 10.37
N VAL A 350 -14.04 -22.51 10.12
CA VAL A 350 -15.03 -22.29 11.18
C VAL A 350 -15.38 -23.57 11.93
N ARG A 351 -15.45 -24.72 11.24
CA ARG A 351 -15.75 -26.01 11.87
C ARG A 351 -14.61 -26.48 12.78
N ASP A 352 -13.39 -26.35 12.31
CA ASP A 352 -12.20 -26.86 13.00
C ASP A 352 -11.83 -25.96 14.20
N GLU A 353 -12.01 -24.64 14.09
CA GLU A 353 -11.53 -23.65 15.07
C GLU A 353 -12.61 -23.12 16.04
N LEU A 354 -13.90 -23.10 15.65
CA LEU A 354 -14.96 -22.44 16.43
C LEU A 354 -16.01 -23.42 16.96
N ASP A 355 -16.62 -24.22 16.09
CA ASP A 355 -17.67 -25.18 16.47
C ASP A 355 -17.78 -26.32 15.44
N PRO A 356 -17.50 -27.58 15.82
CA PRO A 356 -17.55 -28.72 14.91
C PRO A 356 -18.96 -29.07 14.41
N GLU A 357 -20.03 -28.61 15.08
CA GLU A 357 -21.42 -28.78 14.63
C GLU A 357 -21.88 -27.67 13.66
N PHE A 358 -21.19 -26.52 13.67
CA PHE A 358 -21.49 -25.38 12.82
C PHE A 358 -21.15 -25.66 11.36
N TYR A 359 -22.07 -25.29 10.47
CA TYR A 359 -21.96 -25.56 9.04
C TYR A 359 -22.38 -24.35 8.22
N VAL A 360 -21.43 -23.78 7.47
CA VAL A 360 -21.70 -22.71 6.50
C VAL A 360 -22.09 -23.33 5.15
N GLY A 361 -23.34 -23.12 4.74
CA GLY A 361 -23.95 -23.62 3.50
C GLY A 361 -25.06 -24.63 3.74
N VAL A 362 -25.45 -25.36 2.69
CA VAL A 362 -26.40 -26.49 2.78
C VAL A 362 -25.68 -27.77 2.33
N SER A 363 -25.69 -28.82 3.15
CA SER A 363 -25.21 -30.15 2.74
C SER A 363 -26.34 -30.97 2.14
N CYS A 364 -26.08 -31.75 1.09
CA CYS A 364 -27.10 -32.58 0.43
C CYS A 364 -27.80 -33.57 1.38
N SER A 365 -27.13 -34.01 2.46
CA SER A 365 -27.71 -34.85 3.51
C SER A 365 -28.64 -34.11 4.47
N ARG A 366 -28.46 -32.79 4.67
CA ARG A 366 -29.38 -31.91 5.41
C ARG A 366 -30.43 -31.23 4.50
N ALA A 367 -30.31 -31.35 3.17
CA ALA A 367 -31.23 -30.76 2.21
C ALA A 367 -32.60 -31.47 2.13
N SER A 368 -32.77 -32.64 2.76
CA SER A 368 -34.04 -33.39 2.81
C SER A 368 -35.17 -32.69 3.58
N SER A 369 -34.86 -31.65 4.37
CA SER A 369 -35.84 -30.76 5.01
C SER A 369 -36.13 -29.48 4.22
N CYS A 370 -35.49 -29.26 3.07
CA CYS A 370 -35.75 -28.12 2.20
C CYS A 370 -36.45 -28.57 0.91
N THR A 371 -37.70 -28.14 0.72
CA THR A 371 -38.49 -28.50 -0.46
C THR A 371 -37.80 -28.02 -1.74
N ARG A 372 -37.31 -28.96 -2.55
CA ARG A 372 -36.53 -28.68 -3.76
C ARG A 372 -37.40 -28.08 -4.87
N ALA A 373 -37.41 -26.75 -4.96
CA ALA A 373 -37.95 -26.06 -6.14
C ALA A 373 -37.07 -26.39 -7.36
N GLY A 374 -37.59 -27.17 -8.30
CA GLY A 374 -36.90 -27.47 -9.57
C GLY A 374 -36.06 -28.74 -9.61
N SER A 375 -36.64 -29.90 -9.31
CA SER A 375 -36.19 -31.16 -9.96
C SER A 375 -37.30 -32.21 -9.95
N CYS A 376 -37.59 -32.83 -11.10
CA CYS A 376 -38.46 -34.00 -11.16
C CYS A 376 -37.83 -35.18 -10.42
N CYS A 377 -38.36 -35.53 -9.25
CA CYS A 377 -38.20 -36.87 -8.68
C CYS A 377 -39.42 -37.71 -9.06
N SER A 378 -39.26 -38.57 -10.06
CA SER A 378 -40.26 -39.55 -10.47
C SER A 378 -40.43 -40.62 -9.38
N ARG A 379 -41.47 -40.49 -8.55
CA ARG A 379 -42.04 -41.67 -7.87
C ARG A 379 -42.88 -42.44 -8.88
N ALA A 380 -42.48 -43.66 -9.18
CA ALA A 380 -43.40 -44.64 -9.73
C ALA A 380 -44.57 -44.86 -8.75
N THR A 381 -45.71 -45.31 -9.27
CA THR A 381 -46.97 -45.62 -8.55
C THR A 381 -47.72 -44.46 -7.90
N SER A 382 -48.26 -43.53 -8.70
CA SER A 382 -49.68 -43.16 -8.65
C SER A 382 -50.07 -42.26 -9.85
N CYS A 383 -51.14 -42.61 -10.57
CA CYS A 383 -51.57 -41.90 -11.77
C CYS A 383 -52.15 -40.50 -11.47
N CYS A 384 -51.65 -39.47 -12.15
CA CYS A 384 -52.45 -38.30 -12.54
C CYS A 384 -52.12 -37.91 -13.99
N THR A 385 -53.15 -37.82 -14.82
CA THR A 385 -53.04 -37.56 -16.26
C THR A 385 -53.08 -36.08 -16.62
N ARG A 386 -52.32 -35.75 -17.67
CA ARG A 386 -52.44 -34.59 -18.58
C ARG A 386 -51.96 -33.21 -18.13
N ALA A 387 -51.40 -32.51 -19.11
CA ALA A 387 -50.96 -31.13 -19.07
C ALA A 387 -52.12 -30.15 -19.31
N GLY A 388 -51.96 -28.92 -18.81
CA GLY A 388 -52.76 -27.76 -19.22
C GLY A 388 -54.10 -27.57 -18.49
N SER A 389 -54.06 -27.13 -17.22
CA SER A 389 -55.15 -26.33 -16.62
C SER A 389 -54.65 -25.50 -15.43
N CYS A 390 -55.21 -24.30 -15.28
CA CYS A 390 -54.91 -23.36 -14.19
C CYS A 390 -56.03 -23.36 -13.12
N CYS A 391 -55.72 -22.71 -11.98
CA CYS A 391 -56.64 -22.36 -10.87
C CYS A 391 -57.04 -23.54 -9.95
N SER A 392 -57.17 -23.38 -8.62
CA SER A 392 -56.93 -22.27 -7.66
C SER A 392 -56.82 -22.92 -6.25
N ARG A 393 -56.22 -22.41 -5.16
CA ARG A 393 -56.14 -21.12 -4.44
C ARG A 393 -54.97 -21.24 -3.43
N ALA A 394 -54.39 -20.24 -2.77
CA ALA A 394 -54.52 -18.77 -2.75
C ALA A 394 -53.11 -18.15 -2.54
N SER A 395 -53.00 -16.82 -2.62
CA SER A 395 -51.80 -16.00 -2.32
C SER A 395 -50.54 -16.26 -3.16
N SER A 396 -50.67 -16.44 -4.48
CA SER A 396 -49.57 -16.28 -5.45
C SER A 396 -49.75 -15.01 -6.27
N CYS A 397 -48.86 -14.02 -6.10
CA CYS A 397 -48.79 -12.87 -7.00
C CYS A 397 -48.31 -13.31 -8.39
N CYS A 398 -48.99 -12.89 -9.44
CA CYS A 398 -48.53 -13.03 -10.82
C CYS A 398 -48.31 -11.65 -11.44
N THR A 399 -47.05 -11.28 -11.68
CA THR A 399 -46.67 -10.27 -12.67
C THR A 399 -45.58 -10.85 -13.54
N LEU A 400 -45.88 -11.00 -14.83
CA LEU A 400 -44.92 -11.43 -15.85
C LEU A 400 -44.01 -10.27 -16.26
N ALA A 401 -42.87 -10.57 -16.86
CA ALA A 401 -41.83 -9.60 -17.19
C ALA A 401 -42.26 -8.52 -18.21
N GLY A 402 -41.78 -7.30 -18.01
CA GLY A 402 -41.93 -6.17 -18.93
C GLY A 402 -41.04 -5.01 -18.50
N SER A 403 -40.13 -4.59 -19.38
CA SER A 403 -39.08 -3.60 -19.14
C SER A 403 -39.62 -2.22 -18.74
N CYS A 404 -38.98 -1.56 -17.76
CA CYS A 404 -38.86 -0.10 -17.76
C CYS A 404 -37.70 0.37 -16.87
N TYR A 405 -36.79 1.16 -17.45
CA TYR A 405 -35.68 1.81 -16.74
C TYR A 405 -36.20 2.86 -15.74
N SER A 406 -35.61 2.95 -14.55
CA SER A 406 -35.75 4.12 -13.68
C SER A 406 -34.61 5.11 -13.91
N ARG A 407 -34.87 6.16 -14.69
CA ARG A 407 -34.19 7.46 -14.51
C ARG A 407 -35.00 8.32 -13.54
N ALA A 408 -34.32 9.30 -12.94
CA ALA A 408 -34.84 10.09 -11.82
C ALA A 408 -36.05 10.98 -12.17
N THR A 409 -36.70 11.46 -11.10
CA THR A 409 -37.73 12.52 -11.04
C THR A 409 -39.13 12.20 -11.56
N SER A 410 -40.08 11.96 -10.64
CA SER A 410 -41.37 12.67 -10.55
C SER A 410 -42.25 12.12 -9.43
N CYS A 411 -42.95 13.01 -8.72
CA CYS A 411 -43.96 12.64 -7.72
C CYS A 411 -45.32 12.43 -8.39
N CYS A 412 -46.07 11.41 -7.94
CA CYS A 412 -47.51 11.30 -8.21
C CYS A 412 -48.25 10.83 -6.94
N THR A 413 -48.86 11.77 -6.22
CA THR A 413 -49.86 11.46 -5.19
C THR A 413 -51.23 11.28 -5.85
N ARG A 414 -51.98 10.25 -5.44
CA ARG A 414 -53.44 10.25 -5.63
C ARG A 414 -54.12 9.66 -4.40
N ALA A 415 -54.94 10.46 -3.75
CA ALA A 415 -55.72 10.05 -2.59
C ALA A 415 -56.99 9.31 -3.03
N GLY A 416 -57.47 8.38 -2.20
CA GLY A 416 -58.84 7.86 -2.30
C GLY A 416 -59.00 6.37 -2.60
N SER A 417 -58.51 5.48 -1.73
CA SER A 417 -59.14 4.18 -1.49
C SER A 417 -58.68 3.60 -0.14
N CYS A 418 -59.63 3.25 0.72
CA CYS A 418 -59.35 2.59 2.01
C CYS A 418 -59.30 1.07 1.82
N CYS A 419 -58.29 0.42 2.39
CA CYS A 419 -58.37 -0.97 2.86
C CYS A 419 -57.47 -1.14 4.09
N THR A 420 -57.97 -1.86 5.09
CA THR A 420 -57.35 -2.04 6.41
C THR A 420 -56.34 -3.20 6.43
N ARG A 421 -55.48 -3.18 7.47
CA ARG A 421 -54.24 -3.98 7.59
C ARG A 421 -54.48 -5.46 7.90
N ALA A 422 -53.50 -6.29 7.52
CA ALA A 422 -52.78 -7.13 8.47
C ALA A 422 -51.30 -7.23 8.04
N ASP A 423 -50.39 -7.04 9.01
CA ASP A 423 -48.95 -7.33 8.97
C ASP A 423 -48.08 -6.81 7.81
N SER A 424 -47.67 -5.54 7.91
CA SER A 424 -46.37 -5.10 7.41
C SER A 424 -45.72 -4.06 8.34
N CYS A 425 -44.44 -4.29 8.65
CA CYS A 425 -43.57 -3.36 9.37
C CYS A 425 -42.50 -2.83 8.42
N CYS A 426 -42.82 -1.77 7.67
CA CYS A 426 -41.82 -0.96 6.97
C CYS A 426 -41.81 0.46 7.56
N SER A 427 -40.75 0.78 8.28
CA SER A 427 -40.30 2.16 8.55
C SER A 427 -39.18 2.48 7.55
N ARG A 428 -38.96 3.70 7.05
CA ARG A 428 -38.93 5.02 7.73
C ARG A 428 -39.06 6.20 6.75
N ALA A 429 -39.30 7.40 7.32
CA ALA A 429 -38.89 8.75 6.90
C ALA A 429 -39.42 9.29 5.54
N SER A 430 -39.78 10.57 5.35
CA SER A 430 -39.50 11.83 6.10
C SER A 430 -40.70 12.82 5.94
N SER A 431 -40.73 14.11 6.33
CA SER A 431 -39.79 15.07 6.96
C SER A 431 -40.52 16.35 7.47
N CYS A 432 -39.90 17.02 8.46
CA CYS A 432 -39.88 18.49 8.69
C CYS A 432 -41.07 19.30 9.29
N CYS A 433 -40.66 20.13 10.27
CA CYS A 433 -41.14 21.47 10.67
C CYS A 433 -42.39 21.65 11.58
N THR A 434 -42.08 21.90 12.87
CA THR A 434 -42.61 22.98 13.74
C THR A 434 -44.12 23.29 13.79
N HIS A 435 -44.76 23.01 14.94
CA HIS A 435 -45.13 24.07 15.88
C HIS A 435 -45.33 23.54 17.32
N ALA A 436 -45.55 24.44 18.29
CA ALA A 436 -45.45 24.18 19.73
C ALA A 436 -46.72 23.56 20.37
N GLY A 437 -46.55 22.77 21.45
CA GLY A 437 -47.68 22.31 22.28
C GLY A 437 -47.30 21.36 23.44
N SER A 438 -47.44 21.85 24.67
CA SER A 438 -47.62 21.10 25.94
C SER A 438 -46.64 19.97 26.35
N CYS A 439 -45.75 20.36 27.28
CA CYS A 439 -45.35 19.68 28.52
C CYS A 439 -45.80 18.23 28.82
N LEU A 440 -44.85 17.40 29.31
CA LEU A 440 -44.89 16.83 30.66
C LEU A 440 -43.48 16.46 31.15
N ARG A 441 -43.20 16.67 32.45
CA ARG A 441 -41.89 16.43 33.11
C ARG A 441 -41.77 15.01 33.65
N THR A 442 -40.56 14.45 33.62
CA THR A 442 -39.85 13.68 34.68
C THR A 442 -38.49 13.23 34.11
N SER A 443 -37.37 13.15 34.82
CA SER A 443 -36.97 13.69 36.13
C SER A 443 -35.44 13.62 36.21
N SER A 444 -34.76 14.74 36.46
CA SER A 444 -33.30 14.78 36.58
C SER A 444 -32.85 14.49 38.02
N HIS A 445 -31.89 13.57 38.19
CA HIS A 445 -31.05 13.53 39.39
C HIS A 445 -29.63 13.96 39.03
N THR A 446 -29.24 15.11 39.57
CA THR A 446 -27.85 15.54 39.76
C THR A 446 -27.45 15.22 41.19
N TRP A 447 -26.21 14.78 41.37
CA TRP A 447 -25.15 15.57 42.02
C TRP A 447 -23.83 15.27 41.31
#